data_AF-A0A957J7W0-F1
#
_entry.id   AF-A0A957J7W0-F1
#
_cell.length_a   1.000
_cell.length_b   1.000
_cell.length_c   1.000
_cell.angle_alpha   90.00
_cell.angle_beta   90.00
_cell.angle_gamma   90.00
#
_symmetry.space_group_name_H-M   'P 1'
#
loop_
_entity.id
_entity.type
_entity.pdbx_description
1 polymer ?
#
loop_
_entity_poly.entity_id
_entity_poly.type
_entity_poly.pdbx_seq_one_letter_code
_entity_poly.pdbx_strand_id
1 'polypeptide(L)'
;MTATPTQTIQTLRDNNHLSAFARQLHQVLSEEMGLPEPFSESRARAILRAANLLDEATQASFQRLVQKESNLRLALHALLVNTAVETTFTPPYPNEAQEVPWLALTLIAFAHKNGYPVGNLNPAAPPAPHSPAGLLLQQVGGFFRHETQRTATERDRQARDLAHVGRTADEAQNASGFAAPIAPVPPYFRSPVPVRYPEFNEPVAVDDEEVASETPSAPPPPQTQTRLTITPEET
;
A
#
# COMPACT_ATOMS: atom_id res chain seq x y z
N MET A 1 -10.40 15.46 -19.53
CA MET A 1 -10.23 14.25 -18.71
C MET A 1 -9.02 14.52 -17.82
N THR A 2 -9.24 14.74 -16.52
CA THR A 2 -8.16 14.93 -15.55
C THR A 2 -7.61 13.55 -15.17
N ALA A 3 -6.32 13.32 -15.39
CA ALA A 3 -5.68 12.07 -15.00
C ALA A 3 -5.59 12.00 -13.47
N THR A 4 -5.82 10.82 -12.89
CA THR A 4 -5.56 10.62 -11.46
C THR A 4 -4.05 10.78 -11.20
N PRO A 5 -3.63 11.19 -9.99
CA PRO A 5 -2.21 11.41 -9.73
C PRO A 5 -1.37 10.13 -9.89
N THR A 6 -1.97 8.96 -9.71
CA THR A 6 -1.36 7.66 -10.03
C THR A 6 -1.14 7.46 -11.54
N GLN A 7 -2.09 7.87 -12.39
CA GLN A 7 -1.92 7.85 -13.85
C GLN A 7 -0.86 8.86 -14.30
N THR A 8 -0.81 10.05 -13.69
CA THR A 8 0.20 11.07 -14.02
C THR A 8 1.61 10.53 -13.82
N ILE A 9 1.90 9.83 -12.71
CA ILE A 9 3.21 9.21 -12.45
C ILE A 9 3.62 8.21 -13.52
N GLN A 10 2.66 7.49 -14.11
CA GLN A 10 2.92 6.51 -15.17
C GLN A 10 3.26 7.17 -16.51
N THR A 11 2.74 8.38 -16.76
CA THR A 11 3.03 9.13 -18.00
C THR A 11 4.39 9.84 -17.97
N LEU A 12 4.86 10.25 -16.79
CA LEU A 12 6.13 10.96 -16.63
C LEU A 12 7.30 9.99 -16.77
N ARG A 13 8.12 10.15 -17.82
CA ARG A 13 9.27 9.28 -18.10
C ARG A 13 10.59 9.76 -17.49
N ASP A 14 10.72 11.04 -17.15
CA ASP A 14 12.00 11.59 -16.67
C ASP A 14 12.03 11.77 -15.16
N ASN A 15 13.21 11.52 -14.57
CA ASN A 15 13.46 11.72 -13.14
C ASN A 15 13.18 13.17 -12.70
N ASN A 16 13.61 14.15 -13.49
CA ASN A 16 13.38 15.57 -13.20
C ASN A 16 11.89 15.95 -13.20
N HIS A 17 11.10 15.38 -14.12
CA HIS A 17 9.66 15.61 -14.12
C HIS A 17 8.98 14.97 -12.92
N LEU A 18 9.42 13.77 -12.50
CA LEU A 18 8.91 13.11 -11.30
C LEU A 18 9.29 13.87 -10.02
N SER A 19 10.50 14.43 -9.93
CA SER A 19 10.91 15.24 -8.77
C SER A 19 10.15 16.57 -8.72
N ALA A 20 9.94 17.22 -9.86
CA ALA A 20 9.11 18.41 -9.97
C ALA A 20 7.65 18.13 -9.56
N PHE A 21 7.08 17.00 -10.01
CA PHE A 21 5.76 16.53 -9.58
C PHE A 21 5.68 16.36 -8.05
N ALA A 22 6.66 15.69 -7.44
CA ALA A 22 6.69 15.47 -5.99
C ALA A 22 6.74 16.78 -5.19
N ARG A 23 7.44 17.80 -5.71
CA ARG A 23 7.47 19.14 -5.11
C ARG A 23 6.17 19.89 -5.27
N GLN A 24 5.53 19.79 -6.44
CA GLN A 24 4.21 20.37 -6.64
C GLN A 24 3.17 19.71 -5.73
N LEU A 25 3.22 18.38 -5.57
CA LEU A 25 2.40 17.64 -4.60
C LEU A 25 2.62 18.17 -3.18
N HIS A 26 3.87 18.42 -2.78
CA HIS A 26 4.17 19.00 -1.47
C HIS A 26 3.58 20.41 -1.29
N GLN A 27 3.65 21.25 -2.33
CA GLN A 27 3.09 22.61 -2.31
C GLN A 27 1.56 22.58 -2.23
N VAL A 28 0.90 21.83 -3.12
CA VAL A 28 -0.56 21.68 -3.15
C VAL A 28 -1.08 21.17 -1.81
N LEU A 29 -0.46 20.12 -1.25
CA LEU A 29 -0.88 19.61 0.05
C LEU A 29 -0.63 20.60 1.20
N SER A 30 0.40 21.44 1.10
CA SER A 30 0.64 22.49 2.09
C SER A 30 -0.45 23.58 2.03
N GLU A 31 -0.86 23.95 0.81
CA GLU A 31 -1.95 24.91 0.56
C GLU A 31 -3.30 24.37 1.02
N GLU A 32 -3.62 23.11 0.72
CA GLU A 32 -4.87 22.45 1.15
C GLU A 32 -4.98 22.36 2.68
N MET A 33 -3.85 22.18 3.37
CA MET A 33 -3.79 22.19 4.83
C MET A 33 -3.80 23.60 5.44
N GLY A 34 -3.82 24.66 4.61
CA GLY A 34 -3.89 26.06 5.05
C GLY A 34 -2.61 26.58 5.70
N LEU A 35 -1.44 26.02 5.34
CA LEU A 35 -0.16 26.47 5.89
C LEU A 35 0.32 27.76 5.18
N PRO A 36 0.80 28.77 5.93
CA PRO A 36 1.29 30.02 5.33
C PRO A 36 2.61 29.83 4.55
N GLU A 37 3.39 28.80 4.91
CA GLU A 37 4.60 28.41 4.22
C GLU A 37 4.62 26.89 4.05
N PRO A 38 5.22 26.36 2.96
CA PRO A 38 5.35 24.93 2.76
C PRO A 38 6.15 24.31 3.91
N PHE A 39 5.70 23.15 4.38
CA PHE A 39 6.31 22.52 5.56
C PHE A 39 7.78 22.19 5.31
N SER A 40 8.65 22.60 6.23
CA SER A 40 10.10 22.47 6.03
C SER A 40 10.60 21.05 6.26
N GLU A 41 11.49 20.59 5.37
CA GLU A 41 12.21 19.32 5.46
C GLU A 41 13.03 19.22 6.76
N SER A 42 13.65 20.31 7.22
CA SER A 42 14.44 20.32 8.45
C SER A 42 13.56 20.11 9.69
N ARG A 43 12.34 20.67 9.67
CA ARG A 43 11.35 20.49 10.73
C ARG A 43 10.82 19.05 10.75
N ALA A 44 10.49 18.49 9.58
CA ALA A 44 10.09 17.10 9.45
C ALA A 44 11.15 16.15 10.02
N ARG A 45 12.42 16.39 9.68
CA ARG A 45 13.57 15.63 10.20
C ARG A 45 13.69 15.75 11.72
N ALA A 46 13.57 16.95 12.27
CA ALA A 46 13.66 17.18 13.70
C ALA A 46 12.55 16.42 14.46
N ILE A 47 11.32 16.42 13.95
CA ILE A 47 10.18 15.70 14.56
C ILE A 47 10.40 14.19 14.53
N LEU A 48 10.77 13.63 13.38
CA LEU A 48 10.95 12.18 13.22
C LEU A 48 12.13 11.65 14.06
N ARG A 49 13.20 12.43 14.20
CA ARG A 49 14.31 12.11 15.11
C ARG A 49 13.91 12.24 16.58
N ALA A 50 13.21 13.30 16.96
CA ALA A 50 12.74 13.48 18.35
C ALA A 50 11.83 12.33 18.80
N ALA A 51 11.05 11.76 17.88
CA ALA A 51 10.21 10.59 18.14
C ALA A 51 10.96 9.24 18.09
N ASN A 52 12.26 9.21 17.77
CA ASN A 52 13.06 7.98 17.57
C ASN A 52 12.47 7.00 16.55
N LEU A 53 11.80 7.51 15.51
CA LEU A 53 11.14 6.68 14.51
C LEU A 53 11.97 6.52 13.23
N LEU A 54 12.88 7.45 12.96
CA LEU A 54 13.72 7.44 11.77
C LEU A 54 15.20 7.56 12.13
N ASP A 55 15.96 6.51 11.81
CA ASP A 55 17.42 6.50 11.94
C ASP A 55 18.10 7.14 10.72
N GLU A 56 19.26 7.74 10.95
CA GLU A 56 20.04 8.39 9.87
C GLU A 56 20.43 7.40 8.76
N ALA A 57 20.77 6.17 9.13
CA ALA A 57 21.12 5.13 8.17
C ALA A 57 19.95 4.76 7.26
N THR A 58 18.73 4.69 7.80
CA THR A 58 17.51 4.42 7.04
C THR A 58 17.21 5.58 6.09
N GLN A 59 17.30 6.82 6.58
CA GLN A 59 17.12 8.02 5.76
C GLN A 59 18.13 8.06 4.59
N ALA A 60 19.41 7.84 4.86
CA ALA A 60 20.45 7.84 3.84
C ALA A 60 20.26 6.70 2.81
N SER A 61 19.82 5.53 3.27
CA SER A 61 19.53 4.38 2.39
C SER A 61 18.34 4.68 1.48
N PHE A 62 17.27 5.26 2.01
CA PHE A 62 16.12 5.71 1.22
C PHE A 62 16.51 6.77 0.19
N GLN A 63 17.29 7.78 0.59
CA GLN A 63 17.79 8.82 -0.32
C GLN A 63 18.58 8.21 -1.49
N ARG A 64 19.46 7.23 -1.22
CA ARG A 64 20.19 6.48 -2.26
C ARG A 64 19.27 5.66 -3.17
N LEU A 65 18.21 5.07 -2.62
CA LEU A 65 17.26 4.28 -3.40
C LEU A 65 16.53 5.15 -4.43
N VAL A 66 16.05 6.31 -3.99
CA VAL A 66 15.23 7.23 -4.80
C VAL A 66 16.04 7.97 -5.88
N GLN A 67 17.36 7.94 -5.84
CA GLN A 67 18.20 8.44 -6.95
C GLN A 67 17.91 7.71 -8.28
N LYS A 68 17.49 6.45 -8.22
CA LYS A 68 17.06 5.69 -9.40
C LYS A 68 15.62 6.04 -9.75
N GLU A 69 15.39 6.37 -11.02
CA GLU A 69 14.06 6.76 -11.53
C GLU A 69 12.96 5.73 -11.21
N SER A 70 13.22 4.44 -11.43
CA SER A 70 12.24 3.38 -11.17
C SER A 70 11.82 3.31 -9.71
N ASN A 71 12.77 3.48 -8.78
CA ASN A 71 12.50 3.48 -7.35
C ASN A 71 11.79 4.77 -6.92
N LEU A 72 12.12 5.91 -7.52
CA LEU A 72 11.43 7.18 -7.27
C LEU A 72 9.96 7.06 -7.68
N ARG A 73 9.70 6.56 -8.89
CA ARG A 73 8.35 6.30 -9.39
C ARG A 73 7.58 5.38 -8.45
N LEU A 74 8.22 4.29 -8.01
CA LEU A 74 7.64 3.34 -7.08
C LEU A 74 7.31 3.97 -5.72
N ALA A 75 8.23 4.74 -5.15
CA ALA A 75 8.06 5.39 -3.85
C ALA A 75 6.92 6.44 -3.90
N LEU A 76 6.84 7.24 -4.96
CA LEU A 76 5.72 8.17 -5.16
C LEU A 76 4.40 7.44 -5.33
N HIS A 77 4.38 6.37 -6.12
CA HIS A 77 3.18 5.55 -6.29
C HIS A 77 2.73 4.93 -4.96
N ALA A 78 3.66 4.34 -4.20
CA ALA A 78 3.37 3.76 -2.90
C ALA A 78 2.86 4.82 -1.90
N LEU A 79 3.44 6.02 -1.92
CA LEU A 79 2.97 7.14 -1.11
C LEU A 79 1.50 7.46 -1.45
N LEU A 80 1.18 7.69 -2.72
CA LEU A 80 -0.18 8.03 -3.16
C LEU A 80 -1.19 6.93 -2.85
N VAL A 81 -0.84 5.67 -3.04
CA VAL A 81 -1.71 4.53 -2.70
C VAL A 81 -1.98 4.49 -1.19
N ASN A 82 -0.97 4.76 -0.37
CA ASN A 82 -1.13 4.75 1.08
C ASN A 82 -1.90 5.96 1.63
N THR A 83 -1.82 7.12 0.95
CA THR A 83 -2.44 8.37 1.42
C THR A 83 -3.76 8.70 0.73
N ALA A 84 -4.10 8.01 -0.36
CA ALA A 84 -5.31 8.22 -1.16
C ALA A 84 -5.51 9.70 -1.55
N VAL A 85 -4.42 10.40 -1.88
CA VAL A 85 -4.47 11.80 -2.30
C VAL A 85 -5.03 11.87 -3.72
N GLU A 86 -6.13 12.59 -3.90
CA GLU A 86 -6.86 12.71 -5.19
C GLU A 86 -6.61 14.04 -5.91
N THR A 87 -5.61 14.81 -5.47
CA THR A 87 -5.32 16.16 -5.99
C THR A 87 -5.07 16.15 -7.49
N THR A 88 -5.65 17.13 -8.18
CA THR A 88 -5.46 17.32 -9.63
C THR A 88 -4.16 18.09 -9.88
N PHE A 89 -3.33 17.57 -10.77
CA PHE A 89 -2.08 18.21 -11.17
C PHE A 89 -2.18 18.74 -12.58
N THR A 90 -1.73 19.97 -12.76
CA THR A 90 -1.70 20.62 -14.08
C THR A 90 -0.25 20.77 -14.54
N PRO A 91 0.15 20.16 -15.67
CA PRO A 91 1.44 20.43 -16.30
C PRO A 91 1.49 21.88 -16.81
N PRO A 92 2.68 22.46 -17.08
CA PRO A 92 3.97 21.82 -17.25
C PRO A 92 4.78 21.63 -15.96
N TYR A 93 5.53 20.53 -15.90
CA TYR A 93 6.53 20.30 -14.86
C TYR A 93 7.88 20.86 -15.35
N PRO A 94 8.56 21.71 -14.57
CA PRO A 94 9.89 22.19 -14.93
C PRO A 94 10.87 21.02 -15.00
N ASN A 95 11.70 20.99 -16.05
CA ASN A 95 12.78 20.02 -16.19
C ASN A 95 14.06 20.51 -15.50
N GLU A 96 13.95 20.84 -14.22
CA GLU A 96 15.08 21.28 -13.40
C GLU A 96 15.40 20.20 -12.36
N ALA A 97 16.69 19.86 -12.24
CA ALA A 97 17.15 18.90 -11.25
C ALA A 97 17.05 19.53 -9.86
N GLN A 98 15.96 19.23 -9.15
CA GLN A 98 15.73 19.72 -7.80
C GLN A 98 15.48 18.58 -6.82
N GLU A 99 16.06 18.70 -5.63
CA GLU A 99 15.86 17.73 -4.56
C GLU A 99 14.41 17.75 -4.05
N VAL A 100 13.86 16.56 -3.82
CA VAL A 100 12.51 16.38 -3.28
C VAL A 100 12.57 16.36 -1.75
N PRO A 101 11.77 17.19 -1.06
CA PRO A 101 11.70 17.17 0.41
C PRO A 101 10.86 15.98 0.88
N TRP A 102 11.44 14.78 0.86
CA TRP A 102 10.73 13.53 1.12
C TRP A 102 10.16 13.42 2.53
N LEU A 103 10.87 13.89 3.56
CA LEU A 103 10.38 13.80 4.93
C LEU A 103 9.19 14.74 5.13
N ALA A 104 9.27 15.96 4.61
CA ALA A 104 8.16 16.91 4.67
C ALA A 104 6.95 16.42 3.85
N LEU A 105 7.19 15.97 2.62
CA LEU A 105 6.15 15.46 1.73
C LEU A 105 5.41 14.27 2.32
N THR A 106 6.13 13.26 2.81
CA THR A 106 5.51 12.07 3.40
C THR A 106 4.72 12.44 4.66
N LEU A 107 5.30 13.25 5.53
CA LEU A 107 4.63 13.66 6.77
C LEU A 107 3.36 14.45 6.49
N ILE A 108 3.38 15.41 5.56
CA ILE A 108 2.17 16.13 5.17
C ILE A 108 1.16 15.20 4.52
N ALA A 109 1.57 14.31 3.62
CA ALA A 109 0.62 13.43 2.93
C ALA A 109 -0.12 12.50 3.91
N PHE A 110 0.59 11.95 4.91
CA PHE A 110 -0.04 11.19 5.99
C PHE A 110 -0.86 12.07 6.93
N ALA A 111 -0.43 13.31 7.19
CA ALA A 111 -1.21 14.25 8.00
C ALA A 111 -2.52 14.66 7.33
N HIS A 112 -2.48 14.94 6.03
CA HIS A 112 -3.64 15.23 5.21
C HIS A 112 -4.63 14.06 5.22
N LYS A 113 -4.15 12.84 4.97
CA LYS A 113 -4.97 11.61 5.07
C LYS A 113 -5.69 11.47 6.42
N ASN A 114 -4.98 11.76 7.51
CA ASN A 114 -5.51 11.60 8.87
C ASN A 114 -6.22 12.88 9.39
N GLY A 115 -6.33 13.95 8.59
CA GLY A 115 -6.89 15.23 9.01
C GLY A 115 -6.15 15.90 10.17
N TYR A 116 -4.85 15.63 10.33
CA TYR A 116 -4.06 16.12 11.47
C TYR A 116 -3.31 17.41 11.13
N PRO A 117 -3.43 18.48 11.93
CA PRO A 117 -2.73 19.73 11.66
C PRO A 117 -1.23 19.62 11.95
N VAL A 118 -0.40 19.60 10.91
CA VAL A 118 1.08 19.50 11.03
C VAL A 118 1.71 20.66 11.80
N GLY A 119 1.04 21.82 11.86
CA GLY A 119 1.49 22.99 12.64
C GLY A 119 1.66 22.69 14.13
N ASN A 120 0.86 21.76 14.67
CA ASN A 120 0.86 21.38 16.09
C ASN A 120 2.02 20.44 16.46
N LEU A 121 2.76 19.91 15.48
CA LEU A 121 3.90 19.04 15.75
C LEU A 121 5.09 19.89 16.18
N ASN A 122 5.43 19.79 17.46
CA ASN A 122 6.60 20.45 18.04
C ASN A 122 7.77 19.46 18.17
N PRO A 123 8.93 19.71 17.54
CA PRO A 123 10.10 18.84 17.70
C PRO A 123 10.67 18.82 19.13
N ALA A 124 10.44 19.86 19.94
CA ALA A 124 10.94 19.93 21.32
C ALA A 124 10.11 19.08 22.31
N ALA A 125 8.88 18.72 21.94
CA ALA A 125 7.96 17.95 22.76
C ALA A 125 7.37 16.81 21.90
N PRO A 126 8.07 15.67 21.78
CA PRO A 126 7.60 14.58 20.93
C PRO A 126 6.24 14.06 21.44
N PRO A 127 5.29 13.77 20.52
CA PRO A 127 3.98 13.31 20.91
C PRO A 127 4.05 11.90 21.53
N ALA A 128 3.10 11.60 22.41
CA ALA A 128 2.99 10.25 23.00
C ALA A 128 2.74 9.20 21.91
N PRO A 129 3.32 7.98 22.00
CA PRO A 129 3.24 6.96 20.93
C PRO A 129 1.81 6.58 20.52
N HIS A 130 0.88 6.56 21.47
CA HIS A 130 -0.52 6.19 21.24
C HIS A 130 -1.45 7.37 20.95
N SER A 131 -0.91 8.60 20.91
CA SER A 131 -1.67 9.77 20.47
C SER A 131 -1.89 9.73 18.95
N PRO A 132 -2.91 10.40 18.39
CA PRO A 132 -3.12 10.45 16.95
C PRO A 132 -1.88 10.98 16.20
N ALA A 133 -1.17 11.96 16.80
CA ALA A 133 0.10 12.46 16.28
C ALA A 133 1.19 11.38 16.31
N GLY A 134 1.29 10.62 17.41
CA GLY A 134 2.24 9.50 17.52
C GLY A 134 2.00 8.40 16.50
N LEU A 135 0.73 8.02 16.30
CA LEU A 135 0.34 7.01 15.30
C LEU A 135 0.66 7.48 13.87
N LEU A 136 0.41 8.75 13.55
CA LEU A 136 0.81 9.34 12.27
C LEU A 136 2.32 9.23 12.06
N LEU A 137 3.12 9.61 13.06
CA LEU A 137 4.58 9.52 12.94
C LEU A 137 5.04 8.08 12.79
N GLN A 138 4.39 7.12 13.45
CA GLN A 138 4.67 5.69 13.28
C GLN A 138 4.38 5.21 11.86
N GLN A 139 3.28 5.67 11.24
CA GLN A 139 2.97 5.37 9.83
C GLN A 139 4.06 5.91 8.90
N VAL A 140 4.50 7.16 9.12
CA VAL A 140 5.57 7.79 8.34
C VAL A 140 6.89 7.01 8.50
N GLY A 141 7.30 6.70 9.73
CA GLY A 141 8.50 5.91 9.98
C GLY A 141 8.42 4.49 9.41
N GLY A 142 7.24 3.86 9.51
CA GLY A 142 6.95 2.56 8.92
C GLY A 142 7.06 2.56 7.40
N PHE A 143 6.59 3.62 6.74
CA PHE A 143 6.72 3.80 5.29
C PHE A 143 8.19 3.78 4.85
N PHE A 144 9.06 4.60 5.46
CA PHE A 144 10.48 4.64 5.10
C PHE A 144 11.19 3.31 5.33
N ARG A 145 10.90 2.64 6.45
CA ARG A 145 11.47 1.32 6.76
C ARG A 145 11.02 0.28 5.73
N HIS A 146 9.72 0.26 5.42
CA HIS A 146 9.15 -0.65 4.43
C HIS A 146 9.78 -0.45 3.05
N GLU A 147 9.82 0.79 2.54
CA GLU A 147 10.42 1.09 1.24
C GLU A 147 11.92 0.70 1.17
N THR A 148 12.66 0.89 2.26
CA THR A 148 14.08 0.51 2.33
C THR A 148 14.28 -1.00 2.40
N GLN A 149 13.39 -1.71 3.10
CA GLN A 149 13.48 -3.16 3.31
C GLN A 149 12.85 -3.98 2.18
N ARG A 150 12.15 -3.36 1.21
CA ARG A 150 11.61 -4.07 0.05
C ARG A 150 12.72 -4.80 -0.70
N THR A 151 12.43 -6.06 -1.04
CA THR A 151 13.37 -6.90 -1.76
C THR A 151 13.62 -6.36 -3.17
N ALA A 152 14.80 -6.65 -3.73
CA ALA A 152 15.14 -6.18 -5.08
C ALA A 152 14.19 -6.75 -6.14
N THR A 153 13.75 -7.99 -5.98
CA THR A 153 12.81 -8.67 -6.87
C THR A 153 11.40 -8.09 -6.80
N GLU A 154 10.91 -7.77 -5.60
CA GLU A 154 9.62 -7.11 -5.42
C GLU A 154 9.62 -5.71 -6.05
N ARG A 155 10.69 -4.93 -5.82
CA ARG A 155 10.86 -3.61 -6.45
C ARG A 155 10.89 -3.69 -7.97
N ASP A 156 11.65 -4.64 -8.52
CA ASP A 156 11.77 -4.81 -9.96
C ASP A 156 10.42 -5.24 -10.59
N ARG A 157 9.68 -6.13 -9.93
CA ARG A 157 8.33 -6.51 -10.36
C ARG A 157 7.39 -5.29 -10.40
N GLN A 158 7.31 -4.54 -9.30
CA GLN A 158 6.44 -3.37 -9.23
C GLN A 158 6.88 -2.25 -10.18
N ALA A 159 8.18 -2.05 -10.37
CA ALA A 159 8.70 -1.07 -11.31
C ALA A 159 8.31 -1.41 -12.76
N ARG A 160 8.35 -2.69 -13.14
CA ARG A 160 7.86 -3.15 -14.45
C ARG A 160 6.35 -2.91 -14.59
N ASP A 161 5.57 -3.28 -13.58
CA ASP A 161 4.12 -3.07 -13.60
C ASP A 161 3.80 -1.57 -13.83
N LEU A 162 4.49 -0.66 -13.15
CA LEU A 162 4.31 0.79 -13.31
C LEU A 162 4.79 1.33 -14.67
N ALA A 163 5.82 0.72 -15.27
CA ALA A 163 6.29 1.10 -16.59
C ALA A 163 5.35 0.63 -17.72
N HIS A 164 4.64 -0.48 -17.52
CA HIS A 164 3.80 -1.09 -18.56
C HIS A 164 2.42 -0.44 -18.68
N VAL A 165 1.86 0.18 -17.65
CA VAL A 165 0.53 0.81 -17.73
C VAL A 165 0.52 2.07 -18.62
N GLY A 166 1.67 2.72 -18.81
CA GLY A 166 1.82 3.84 -19.76
C GLY A 166 1.99 3.43 -21.23
N ARG A 167 2.13 2.13 -21.51
CA ARG A 167 2.11 1.58 -22.86
C ARG A 167 0.67 1.14 -23.11
N THR A 168 -0.09 1.91 -23.88
CA THR A 168 -1.44 1.51 -24.27
C THR A 168 -1.38 0.08 -24.82
N ALA A 169 -2.42 -0.73 -24.56
CA ALA A 169 -2.49 -2.11 -25.03
C ALA A 169 -2.18 -2.24 -26.54
N ASP A 170 -2.42 -1.17 -27.31
CA ASP A 170 -2.05 -1.04 -28.72
C ASP A 170 -0.53 -1.03 -28.97
N GLU A 171 0.30 -0.37 -28.15
CA GLU A 171 1.76 -0.42 -28.30
C GLU A 171 2.36 -1.74 -27.81
N ALA A 172 1.73 -2.44 -26.87
CA ALA A 172 2.15 -3.77 -26.43
C ALA A 172 1.77 -4.86 -27.46
N GLN A 173 0.64 -4.71 -28.14
CA GLN A 173 0.28 -5.55 -29.30
C GLN A 173 1.17 -5.26 -30.52
N ASN A 174 1.54 -3.99 -30.76
CA ASN A 174 2.45 -3.63 -31.87
C ASN A 174 3.93 -3.95 -31.59
N ALA A 175 4.35 -4.01 -30.32
CA ALA A 175 5.69 -4.47 -29.94
C ALA A 175 5.80 -6.01 -29.90
N SER A 176 4.68 -6.71 -30.04
CA SER A 176 4.64 -8.14 -30.33
C SER A 176 4.95 -8.38 -31.81
N GLY A 177 6.13 -7.92 -32.25
CA GLY A 177 6.79 -8.39 -33.47
C GLY A 177 7.25 -9.85 -33.39
N PHE A 178 6.64 -10.64 -32.51
CA PHE A 178 6.70 -12.09 -32.48
C PHE A 178 5.31 -12.64 -32.84
N ALA A 179 4.80 -12.24 -34.00
CA ALA A 179 3.78 -13.01 -34.72
C ALA A 179 4.41 -14.23 -35.43
N ALA A 180 5.38 -14.89 -34.78
CA ALA A 180 5.76 -16.24 -35.14
C ALA A 180 4.81 -17.17 -34.38
N PRO A 181 4.13 -18.13 -35.04
CA PRO A 181 3.30 -19.09 -34.33
C PRO A 181 4.15 -19.76 -33.25
N ILE A 182 3.71 -19.64 -32.00
CA ILE A 182 4.32 -20.34 -30.87
C ILE A 182 4.28 -21.82 -31.24
N ALA A 183 5.44 -22.43 -31.50
CA ALA A 183 5.52 -23.84 -31.80
C ALA A 183 4.85 -24.61 -30.66
N PRO A 184 3.96 -25.58 -30.96
CA PRO A 184 3.28 -26.33 -29.92
C PRO A 184 4.34 -26.99 -29.03
N VAL A 185 4.30 -26.65 -27.74
CA VAL A 185 5.23 -27.22 -26.76
C VAL A 185 5.02 -28.74 -26.73
N PRO A 186 6.08 -29.55 -26.94
CA PRO A 186 5.93 -31.00 -27.02
C PRO A 186 5.33 -31.56 -25.72
N PRO A 187 4.53 -32.63 -25.82
CA PRO A 187 3.66 -33.12 -24.74
C PRO A 187 4.40 -33.54 -23.45
N TYR A 188 5.72 -33.70 -23.51
CA TYR A 188 6.57 -34.15 -22.40
C TYR A 188 7.02 -33.03 -21.45
N PHE A 189 6.68 -31.76 -21.72
CA PHE A 189 7.05 -30.62 -20.85
C PHE A 189 5.98 -30.22 -19.84
N ARG A 190 4.89 -30.97 -19.74
CA ARG A 190 3.89 -30.77 -18.68
C ARG A 190 4.26 -31.65 -17.49
N SER A 191 4.32 -31.05 -16.30
CA SER A 191 4.40 -31.82 -15.06
C SER A 191 3.21 -32.78 -14.97
N PRO A 192 3.42 -34.04 -14.55
CA PRO A 192 2.34 -35.01 -14.46
C PRO A 192 1.29 -34.54 -13.46
N VAL A 193 0.02 -34.56 -13.88
CA VAL A 193 -1.12 -34.24 -13.01
C VAL A 193 -1.38 -35.45 -12.10
N PRO A 194 -1.34 -35.30 -10.76
CA PRO A 194 -1.68 -36.38 -9.86
C PRO A 194 -3.15 -36.79 -10.03
N VAL A 195 -3.39 -38.05 -10.39
CA VAL A 195 -4.73 -38.63 -10.47
C VAL A 195 -5.13 -39.13 -9.09
N ARG A 196 -6.16 -38.52 -8.47
CA ARG A 196 -6.84 -39.08 -7.30
C ARG A 196 -8.06 -39.86 -7.77
N TYR A 197 -8.08 -41.17 -7.51
CA TYR A 197 -9.29 -41.97 -7.73
C TYR A 197 -10.31 -41.68 -6.62
N PRO A 198 -11.61 -41.70 -6.91
CA PRO A 198 -12.62 -41.70 -5.87
C PRO A 198 -12.42 -42.96 -5.01
N GLU A 199 -12.16 -42.76 -3.72
CA GLU A 199 -12.13 -43.84 -2.75
C GLU A 199 -13.54 -44.45 -2.67
N PHE A 200 -13.65 -45.75 -2.89
CA PHE A 200 -14.91 -46.47 -2.77
C PHE A 200 -15.17 -46.72 -1.29
N ASN A 201 -16.17 -46.04 -0.72
CA ASN A 201 -16.71 -46.40 0.59
C ASN A 201 -17.72 -47.53 0.37
N GLU A 202 -17.39 -48.71 0.89
CA GLU A 202 -18.31 -49.86 0.89
C GLU A 202 -19.59 -49.48 1.64
N PRO A 203 -20.80 -49.75 1.10
CA PRO A 203 -22.03 -49.41 1.79
C PRO A 203 -22.13 -50.23 3.07
N VAL A 204 -22.13 -49.54 4.22
CA VAL A 204 -22.44 -50.14 5.51
C VAL A 204 -23.87 -50.68 5.43
N ALA A 205 -24.02 -52.01 5.47
CA ALA A 205 -25.31 -52.64 5.63
C ALA A 205 -25.85 -52.29 7.03
N VAL A 206 -26.98 -51.59 7.07
CA VAL A 206 -27.74 -51.40 8.30
C VAL A 206 -28.75 -52.54 8.33
N ASP A 207 -28.58 -53.50 9.24
CA ASP A 207 -29.56 -54.55 9.48
C ASP A 207 -30.85 -53.92 10.03
N ASP A 208 -31.98 -54.18 9.39
CA ASP A 208 -33.32 -53.66 9.72
C ASP A 208 -33.99 -54.36 10.93
N GLU A 209 -33.29 -55.20 11.69
CA GLU A 209 -33.83 -55.93 12.85
C GLU A 209 -33.20 -55.50 14.17
N GLU A 210 -33.49 -54.27 14.60
CA GLU A 210 -33.61 -53.96 16.04
C GLU A 210 -34.55 -52.77 16.30
N VAL A 211 -35.72 -52.77 15.65
CA VAL A 211 -36.89 -52.02 16.12
C VAL A 211 -37.63 -52.86 17.15
N ALA A 212 -37.08 -52.97 18.37
CA ALA A 212 -37.85 -53.16 19.60
C ALA A 212 -36.91 -53.36 20.79
N SER A 213 -36.55 -52.27 21.47
CA SER A 213 -36.62 -52.17 22.94
C SER A 213 -36.13 -50.80 23.42
N GLU A 214 -37.00 -50.18 24.22
CA GLU A 214 -36.64 -49.32 25.35
C GLU A 214 -36.05 -47.90 25.11
N THR A 215 -36.98 -46.95 25.19
CA THR A 215 -36.88 -45.69 25.98
C THR A 215 -36.05 -44.53 25.39
N PRO A 216 -36.68 -43.38 25.05
CA PRO A 216 -35.95 -42.17 24.67
C PRO A 216 -35.44 -41.47 25.94
N SER A 217 -34.15 -41.62 26.25
CA SER A 217 -33.45 -40.69 27.12
C SER A 217 -33.11 -39.43 26.31
N ALA A 218 -33.46 -38.28 26.87
CA ALA A 218 -33.55 -36.97 26.23
C ALA A 218 -32.27 -36.46 25.53
N PRO A 219 -32.41 -35.63 24.47
CA PRO A 219 -31.28 -34.90 23.88
C PRO A 219 -30.89 -33.70 24.74
N PRO A 220 -29.59 -33.41 24.98
CA PRO A 220 -29.17 -32.10 25.49
C PRO A 220 -29.37 -31.03 24.40
N PRO A 221 -29.92 -29.86 24.74
CA PRO A 221 -30.36 -28.86 23.78
C PRO A 221 -29.20 -28.06 23.14
N PRO A 222 -29.47 -27.43 21.97
CA PRO A 222 -28.50 -26.61 21.24
C PRO A 222 -28.14 -25.32 21.99
N GLN A 223 -26.84 -25.04 22.15
CA GLN A 223 -26.36 -23.77 22.69
C GLN A 223 -26.67 -22.63 21.72
N THR A 224 -27.75 -21.93 22.00
CA THR A 224 -28.12 -20.66 21.39
C THR A 224 -27.47 -19.57 22.23
N GLN A 225 -26.42 -18.89 21.74
CA GLN A 225 -25.88 -17.74 22.45
C GLN A 225 -26.82 -16.55 22.25
N THR A 226 -27.60 -16.30 23.29
CA THR A 226 -28.58 -15.22 23.40
C THR A 226 -27.89 -13.86 23.50
N ARG A 227 -28.30 -12.98 22.58
CA ARG A 227 -28.10 -11.52 22.56
C ARG A 227 -28.52 -10.90 23.90
N LEU A 228 -27.57 -10.27 24.63
CA LEU A 228 -27.88 -9.48 25.83
C LEU A 228 -28.78 -8.29 25.46
N THR A 229 -29.98 -8.26 26.04
CA THR A 229 -30.85 -7.07 26.08
C THR A 229 -30.83 -6.57 27.51
N ILE A 230 -30.35 -5.34 27.71
CA ILE A 230 -30.31 -4.62 28.98
C ILE A 230 -31.65 -3.89 29.11
N THR A 231 -32.29 -3.94 30.28
CA THR A 231 -33.23 -2.90 30.73
C THR A 231 -33.39 -2.92 32.26
N PRO A 232 -33.74 -1.79 32.87
CA PRO A 232 -33.36 -1.38 34.23
C PRO A 232 -34.41 -1.76 35.27
N GLU A 233 -34.04 -1.73 36.55
CA GLU A 233 -34.99 -1.22 37.55
C GLU A 233 -34.31 -0.64 38.80
N GLU A 234 -34.93 0.44 39.24
CA GLU A 234 -34.64 1.37 40.33
C GLU A 234 -35.67 1.08 41.42
N THR A 235 -35.25 0.78 42.66
CA THR A 235 -35.83 1.32 43.91
C THR A 235 -34.99 0.96 45.12
#